data_AF-A0A1Q5S185-F1
#
_entry.id   AF-A0A1Q5S185-F1
#
_cell.length_a   1.000
_cell.length_b   1.000
_cell.length_c   1.000
_cell.angle_alpha   90.00
_cell.angle_beta   90.00
_cell.angle_gamma   90.00
#
_symmetry.space_group_name_H-M   'P 1'
#
loop_
_entity.id
_entity.type
_entity.pdbx_description
1 polymer ?
#
loop_
_entity_poly.entity_id
_entity_poly.type
_entity_poly.pdbx_seq_one_letter_code
_entity_poly.pdbx_strand_id
1 'polypeptide(L)'
;MKLSAAIAVALIGSCLPATAQQGGAALYAQRCAQCHDSTDANIRAPSRAALQSRSFDEVLGAITTGPMASFAQGLSNDERAAIASLVTGKAASHAAAENPGQCAQGETGFPQPIDGPRWNGWGADLNNSRFQPAAMAGLTQDQVSRLRLKWAFGFPGASIAFAQPTVIGGLLFVGGSDRKVHALDAKSGCTRWVFPTEAPVRAAINFATLDNGQPVVFFGDLLANIYAVNATTGTLIWKTRIEDHLAARITGAPVFHSGVVYVGVSSIEEAIGSRPTYQCCTFRGSVVALKAETGAQVWKSYTIAEAPHPTRTNAIGTQLLGPAGASVWSAPTIDVQRKALYVATSNSYADPATDTSDAILAFDLETGKMLWHQQATPKDSFVVACFGTDQSNCPQDRGPDHDFGQSPILVNLRDGHRALVIGQKSGVVHALDPDHEGKILWQTRIGQGGPLGGTEWGSAADQDRIYVANSDVRFLKDGSRRLNSSEGGGLFGLDLATGKIAMQVAPVACGDRPQCSPALSAAVTAIPGVVFSGGVSGFLRAYASDDAKLLWEIDTAGEYTTVNGVPGHGGAMDGPGPIVVDGMLYVNSGYAQWGGLPGNVLLAFEVGNP
;
A
#
# COMPACT_ATOMS: atom_id res chain seq x y z
N MET A 1 -20.89 -51.93 -52.56
CA MET A 1 -21.59 -52.56 -51.42
C MET A 1 -21.65 -51.56 -50.29
N LYS A 2 -22.86 -51.26 -49.81
CA LYS A 2 -23.11 -50.46 -48.59
C LYS A 2 -22.55 -51.21 -47.37
N LEU A 3 -21.99 -50.52 -46.38
CA LEU A 3 -22.45 -50.56 -44.98
C LEU A 3 -21.69 -49.57 -44.07
N SER A 4 -22.48 -48.66 -43.51
CA SER A 4 -22.51 -48.17 -42.12
C SER A 4 -21.26 -47.56 -41.45
N ALA A 5 -21.28 -46.23 -41.30
CA ALA A 5 -20.49 -45.47 -40.35
C ALA A 5 -21.15 -45.47 -38.96
N ALA A 6 -20.37 -45.76 -37.92
CA ALA A 6 -20.73 -45.52 -36.52
C ALA A 6 -19.91 -44.33 -36.01
N ILE A 7 -20.61 -43.29 -35.53
CA ILE A 7 -20.05 -42.08 -34.93
C ILE A 7 -19.71 -42.40 -33.47
N ALA A 8 -18.42 -42.30 -33.10
CA ALA A 8 -17.99 -42.26 -31.70
C ALA A 8 -17.81 -40.80 -31.27
N VAL A 9 -18.69 -40.34 -30.37
CA VAL A 9 -18.56 -39.05 -29.68
C VAL A 9 -17.45 -39.18 -28.63
N ALA A 10 -16.34 -38.48 -28.83
CA ALA A 10 -15.30 -38.32 -27.83
C ALA A 10 -15.67 -37.17 -26.88
N LEU A 11 -16.08 -37.52 -25.65
CA LEU A 11 -16.16 -36.61 -24.52
C LEU A 11 -14.75 -36.20 -24.10
N ILE A 12 -14.31 -35.00 -24.49
CA ILE A 12 -13.09 -34.38 -23.94
C ILE A 12 -13.50 -33.73 -22.61
N GLY A 13 -13.42 -34.52 -21.54
CA GLY A 13 -13.37 -33.99 -20.18
C GLY A 13 -12.03 -33.29 -19.96
N SER A 14 -12.07 -32.06 -19.47
CA SER A 14 -10.93 -31.27 -19.02
C SER A 14 -10.19 -31.98 -17.87
N CYS A 15 -9.21 -32.82 -18.20
CA CYS A 15 -8.24 -33.34 -17.25
C CYS A 15 -7.10 -32.32 -17.09
N LEU A 16 -7.10 -31.62 -15.94
CA LEU A 16 -5.85 -31.10 -15.39
C LEU A 16 -4.92 -32.31 -15.09
N PRO A 17 -3.59 -32.15 -15.17
CA PRO A 17 -2.68 -33.23 -14.83
C PRO A 17 -2.86 -33.62 -13.35
N ALA A 18 -3.19 -34.89 -13.10
CA ALA A 18 -3.49 -35.46 -11.78
C ALA A 18 -2.39 -35.24 -10.71
N THR A 19 -1.18 -34.90 -11.14
CA THR A 19 -0.02 -34.59 -10.28
C THR A 19 -0.18 -33.27 -9.52
N ALA A 20 -0.79 -32.24 -10.12
CA ALA A 20 -1.02 -30.95 -9.46
C ALA A 20 -2.11 -31.04 -8.37
N GLN A 21 -3.10 -31.91 -8.57
CA GLN A 21 -4.23 -32.11 -7.67
C GLN A 21 -3.84 -32.96 -6.44
N GLN A 22 -2.87 -33.87 -6.58
CA GLN A 22 -2.30 -34.63 -5.47
C GLN A 22 -1.39 -33.80 -4.56
N GLY A 23 -0.64 -32.83 -5.11
CA GLY A 23 0.22 -31.93 -4.32
C GLY A 23 -0.57 -30.98 -3.40
N GLY A 24 -1.63 -30.35 -3.91
CA GLY A 24 -2.46 -29.44 -3.12
C GLY A 24 -3.15 -30.11 -1.93
N ALA A 25 -3.61 -31.36 -2.08
CA ALA A 25 -4.26 -32.11 -1.01
C ALA A 25 -3.30 -32.43 0.16
N ALA A 26 -2.09 -32.86 -0.14
CA ALA A 26 -1.07 -33.14 0.87
C ALA A 26 -0.65 -31.87 1.62
N LEU A 27 -0.45 -30.77 0.89
CA LEU A 27 -0.07 -29.48 1.47
C LEU A 27 -1.20 -28.89 2.34
N TYR A 28 -2.45 -28.97 1.89
CA TYR A 28 -3.60 -28.55 2.69
C TYR A 28 -3.72 -29.37 3.98
N ALA A 29 -3.59 -30.70 3.90
CA ALA A 29 -3.63 -31.57 5.06
C ALA A 29 -2.54 -31.21 6.08
N GLN A 30 -1.34 -30.89 5.61
CA GLN A 30 -0.20 -30.54 6.46
C GLN A 30 -0.36 -29.17 7.14
N ARG A 31 -0.98 -28.19 6.47
CA ARG A 31 -0.82 -26.77 6.83
C ARG A 31 -2.13 -26.05 7.18
N CYS A 32 -3.27 -26.57 6.73
CA CYS A 32 -4.54 -25.86 6.75
C CYS A 32 -5.67 -26.67 7.43
N ALA A 33 -5.69 -27.99 7.23
CA ALA A 33 -6.79 -28.85 7.67
C ALA A 33 -7.04 -28.81 9.19
N GLN A 34 -6.00 -28.66 10.01
CA GLN A 34 -6.12 -28.60 11.47
C GLN A 34 -7.09 -27.50 11.95
N CYS A 35 -7.19 -26.39 11.21
CA CYS A 35 -8.11 -25.31 11.55
C CYS A 35 -9.39 -25.36 10.71
N HIS A 36 -9.29 -25.66 9.41
CA HIS A 36 -10.42 -25.52 8.47
C HIS A 36 -11.31 -26.76 8.37
N ASP A 37 -10.83 -27.92 8.81
CA ASP A 37 -11.61 -29.17 8.89
C ASP A 37 -12.03 -29.50 10.34
N SER A 38 -11.69 -28.64 11.30
CA SER A 38 -12.06 -28.82 12.70
C SER A 38 -13.54 -28.56 12.95
N THR A 39 -14.12 -29.33 13.88
CA THR A 39 -15.48 -29.15 14.38
C THR A 39 -15.52 -28.40 15.72
N ASP A 40 -14.37 -27.94 16.23
CA ASP A 40 -14.29 -27.17 17.47
C ASP A 40 -14.88 -25.76 17.28
N ALA A 41 -15.96 -25.47 18.01
CA ALA A 41 -16.67 -24.21 17.99
C ALA A 41 -15.84 -23.00 18.47
N ASN A 42 -14.69 -23.22 19.12
CA ASN A 42 -13.78 -22.17 19.54
C ASN A 42 -12.79 -21.72 18.44
N ILE A 43 -12.67 -22.49 17.36
CA ILE A 43 -11.81 -22.13 16.22
C ILE A 43 -12.53 -21.07 15.37
N ARG A 44 -11.92 -19.89 15.28
CA ARG A 44 -12.44 -18.74 14.51
C ARG A 44 -12.17 -18.81 13.00
N ALA A 45 -11.56 -19.89 12.52
CA ALA A 45 -11.27 -20.08 11.10
C ALA A 45 -12.52 -20.55 10.35
N PRO A 46 -12.79 -20.06 9.12
CA PRO A 46 -13.92 -20.53 8.32
C PRO A 46 -13.74 -22.02 7.97
N SER A 47 -14.82 -22.80 8.00
CA SER A 47 -14.76 -24.21 7.60
C SER A 47 -14.39 -24.37 6.12
N ARG A 48 -13.89 -25.54 5.72
CA ARG A 48 -13.61 -25.85 4.32
C ARG A 48 -14.84 -25.67 3.42
N ALA A 49 -16.03 -26.03 3.92
CA ALA A 49 -17.29 -25.80 3.21
C ALA A 49 -17.58 -24.30 3.03
N ALA A 50 -17.30 -23.47 4.05
CA ALA A 50 -17.43 -22.02 3.93
C ALA A 50 -16.44 -21.44 2.91
N LEU A 51 -15.23 -21.99 2.81
CA LEU A 51 -14.23 -21.54 1.84
C LEU A 51 -14.58 -21.90 0.39
N GLN A 52 -15.41 -22.92 0.13
CA GLN A 52 -15.92 -23.22 -1.22
C GLN A 52 -16.78 -22.08 -1.80
N SER A 53 -17.42 -21.28 -0.93
CA SER A 53 -18.17 -20.10 -1.36
C SER A 53 -17.26 -18.95 -1.82
N ARG A 54 -15.99 -18.94 -1.42
CA ARG A 54 -15.01 -17.90 -1.77
C ARG A 54 -14.48 -18.06 -3.19
N SER A 55 -13.95 -16.98 -3.76
CA SER A 55 -13.29 -17.03 -5.06
C SER A 55 -11.89 -17.68 -4.95
N PHE A 56 -11.39 -18.20 -6.07
CA PHE A 56 -10.02 -18.71 -6.13
C PHE A 56 -9.00 -17.63 -5.72
N ASP A 57 -9.18 -16.40 -6.23
CA ASP A 57 -8.28 -15.27 -5.96
C ASP A 57 -8.37 -14.77 -4.51
N GLU A 58 -9.54 -14.82 -3.88
CA GLU A 58 -9.70 -14.51 -2.45
C GLU A 58 -8.89 -15.45 -1.57
N VAL A 59 -9.03 -16.76 -1.79
CA VAL A 59 -8.30 -17.76 -1.01
C VAL A 59 -6.81 -17.69 -1.31
N LEU A 60 -6.44 -17.57 -2.58
CA LEU A 60 -5.04 -17.44 -2.99
C LEU A 60 -4.41 -16.16 -2.41
N GLY A 61 -5.12 -15.03 -2.46
CA GLY A 61 -4.68 -13.77 -1.85
C GLY A 61 -4.48 -13.91 -0.34
N ALA A 62 -5.43 -14.56 0.36
CA ALA A 62 -5.35 -14.80 1.80
C ALA A 62 -4.10 -15.60 2.20
N ILE A 63 -3.72 -16.64 1.43
CA ILE A 63 -2.54 -17.48 1.71
C ILE A 63 -1.24 -16.97 1.06
N THR A 64 -1.32 -15.95 0.20
CA THR A 64 -0.12 -15.37 -0.43
C THR A 64 0.33 -14.14 0.34
N THR A 65 -0.57 -13.22 0.65
CA THR A 65 -0.25 -11.92 1.25
C THR A 65 -1.19 -11.49 2.38
N GLY A 66 -2.34 -12.15 2.53
CA GLY A 66 -3.33 -11.85 3.54
C GLY A 66 -3.08 -12.55 4.89
N PRO A 67 -4.11 -12.66 5.75
CA PRO A 67 -3.97 -13.14 7.12
C PRO A 67 -3.49 -14.59 7.23
N MET A 68 -3.60 -15.38 6.17
CA MET A 68 -3.15 -16.78 6.10
C MET A 68 -1.78 -16.94 5.44
N ALA A 69 -1.12 -15.84 5.04
CA ALA A 69 0.12 -15.87 4.27
C ALA A 69 1.24 -16.62 4.99
N SER A 70 1.27 -16.49 6.31
CA SER A 70 2.23 -17.21 7.13
C SER A 70 2.06 -18.73 6.92
N PHE A 71 0.83 -19.28 6.94
CA PHE A 71 0.60 -20.73 6.89
C PHE A 71 1.03 -21.40 5.59
N ALA A 72 1.12 -20.62 4.50
CA ALA A 72 1.62 -21.07 3.20
C ALA A 72 3.07 -20.61 2.92
N GLN A 73 3.81 -20.17 3.93
CA GLN A 73 5.22 -19.80 3.79
C GLN A 73 6.08 -20.99 3.31
N GLY A 74 7.01 -20.70 2.40
CA GLY A 74 7.89 -21.70 1.78
C GLY A 74 7.26 -22.45 0.61
N LEU A 75 5.94 -22.28 0.38
CA LEU A 75 5.28 -22.80 -0.81
C LEU A 75 5.55 -21.87 -2.00
N SER A 76 5.82 -22.49 -3.14
CA SER A 76 5.83 -21.86 -4.46
C SER A 76 4.44 -21.32 -4.82
N ASN A 77 4.39 -20.45 -5.83
CA ASN A 77 3.12 -19.90 -6.31
C ASN A 77 2.18 -20.99 -6.84
N ASP A 78 2.72 -22.02 -7.49
CA ASP A 78 1.95 -23.16 -8.00
C ASP A 78 1.37 -24.00 -6.87
N GLU A 79 2.11 -24.19 -5.79
CA GLU A 79 1.65 -24.90 -4.60
C GLU A 79 0.53 -24.14 -3.87
N ARG A 80 0.66 -22.81 -3.74
CA ARG A 80 -0.42 -21.98 -3.20
C ARG A 80 -1.65 -22.01 -4.10
N ALA A 81 -1.47 -21.91 -5.41
CA ALA A 81 -2.56 -22.05 -6.37
C ALA A 81 -3.24 -23.42 -6.27
N ALA A 82 -2.48 -24.50 -6.05
CA ALA A 82 -3.02 -25.84 -5.84
C ALA A 82 -3.87 -25.93 -4.54
N ILE A 83 -3.44 -25.29 -3.44
CA ILE A 83 -4.23 -25.21 -2.21
C ILE A 83 -5.52 -24.40 -2.45
N ALA A 84 -5.42 -23.21 -3.06
CA ALA A 84 -6.58 -22.39 -3.34
C ALA A 84 -7.60 -23.12 -4.24
N SER A 85 -7.11 -23.84 -5.24
CA SER A 85 -7.94 -24.67 -6.13
C SER A 85 -8.63 -25.81 -5.38
N LEU A 86 -7.88 -26.54 -4.53
CA LEU A 86 -8.44 -27.63 -3.73
C LEU A 86 -9.54 -27.18 -2.77
N VAL A 87 -9.34 -26.04 -2.11
CA VAL A 87 -10.23 -25.55 -1.06
C VAL A 87 -11.50 -24.95 -1.65
N THR A 88 -11.36 -24.22 -2.76
CA THR A 88 -12.50 -23.56 -3.42
C THR A 88 -13.23 -24.46 -4.42
N GLY A 89 -12.55 -25.49 -4.95
CA GLY A 89 -13.01 -26.25 -6.11
C GLY A 89 -12.96 -25.44 -7.42
N LYS A 90 -12.32 -24.26 -7.43
CA LYS A 90 -12.26 -23.32 -8.57
C LYS A 90 -10.82 -23.18 -9.04
N ALA A 91 -10.58 -23.03 -10.35
CA ALA A 91 -9.24 -22.79 -10.89
C ALA A 91 -8.96 -21.29 -11.06
N ALA A 92 -7.69 -20.93 -11.28
CA ALA A 92 -7.30 -19.60 -11.72
C ALA A 92 -8.05 -19.27 -13.03
N SER A 93 -9.00 -18.34 -12.94
CA SER A 93 -9.71 -17.85 -14.11
C SER A 93 -8.74 -17.06 -14.99
N HIS A 94 -8.32 -17.66 -16.11
CA HIS A 94 -7.69 -16.96 -17.23
C HIS A 94 -8.72 -16.61 -18.31
N ALA A 95 -10.01 -16.82 -18.03
CA ALA A 95 -11.05 -16.54 -18.99
C ALA A 95 -11.24 -15.02 -19.09
N ALA A 96 -11.01 -14.50 -20.29
CA ALA A 96 -11.61 -13.26 -20.76
C ALA A 96 -13.13 -13.45 -20.70
N ALA A 97 -13.72 -13.22 -19.53
CA ALA A 97 -15.14 -12.91 -19.49
C ALA A 97 -15.30 -11.65 -20.36
N GLU A 98 -16.31 -11.64 -21.24
CA GLU A 98 -16.83 -10.39 -21.80
C GLU A 98 -16.88 -9.40 -20.64
N ASN A 99 -16.10 -8.31 -20.71
CA ASN A 99 -15.95 -7.37 -19.61
C ASN A 99 -17.13 -6.39 -19.68
N PRO A 100 -18.21 -6.55 -18.91
CA PRO A 100 -19.06 -5.41 -18.61
C PRO A 100 -18.16 -4.27 -18.13
N GLY A 101 -18.26 -3.11 -18.78
CA GLY A 101 -17.45 -1.94 -18.47
C GLY A 101 -16.18 -1.75 -19.28
N GLN A 102 -15.89 -2.53 -20.34
CA GLN A 102 -14.86 -2.16 -21.32
C GLN A 102 -15.25 -0.87 -22.06
N CYS A 103 -14.25 -0.03 -22.37
CA CYS A 103 -14.48 1.15 -23.21
C CYS A 103 -14.86 0.75 -24.64
N ALA A 104 -15.48 1.69 -25.37
CA ALA A 104 -15.86 1.46 -26.76
C ALA A 104 -14.63 1.13 -27.64
N GLN A 105 -14.81 0.26 -28.64
CA GLN A 105 -13.71 -0.13 -29.53
C GLN A 105 -13.19 1.07 -30.33
N GLY A 106 -11.86 1.17 -30.45
CA GLY A 106 -11.18 2.20 -31.26
C GLY A 106 -10.57 3.34 -30.45
N GLU A 107 -10.82 3.43 -29.15
CA GLU A 107 -10.21 4.45 -28.31
C GLU A 107 -8.75 4.08 -27.96
N THR A 108 -7.80 4.58 -28.76
CA THR A 108 -6.36 4.31 -28.62
C THR A 108 -5.59 5.52 -28.08
N GLY A 109 -4.47 5.28 -27.40
CA GLY A 109 -3.62 6.34 -26.88
C GLY A 109 -4.16 6.98 -25.60
N PHE A 110 -3.73 8.22 -25.35
CA PHE A 110 -4.17 9.02 -24.21
C PHE A 110 -5.40 9.87 -24.60
N PRO A 111 -6.51 9.82 -23.83
CA PRO A 111 -7.67 10.68 -24.05
C PRO A 111 -7.40 12.19 -23.96
N GLN A 112 -6.38 12.59 -23.21
CA GLN A 112 -5.96 13.98 -22.99
C GLN A 112 -4.44 14.14 -23.13
N PRO A 113 -3.91 15.35 -23.32
CA PRO A 113 -2.47 15.60 -23.32
C PRO A 113 -1.80 15.15 -22.01
N ILE A 114 -0.64 14.48 -22.12
CA ILE A 114 0.10 13.93 -20.97
C ILE A 114 0.78 14.99 -20.09
N ASP A 115 0.91 16.21 -20.61
CA ASP A 115 1.40 17.42 -19.96
C ASP A 115 0.30 18.28 -19.34
N GLY A 116 -0.98 17.89 -19.52
CA GLY A 116 -2.12 18.50 -18.85
C GLY A 116 -2.27 18.11 -17.36
N PRO A 117 -3.43 18.41 -16.75
CA PRO A 117 -3.77 18.00 -15.39
C PRO A 117 -3.49 16.52 -15.12
N ARG A 118 -2.72 16.24 -14.07
CA ARG A 118 -2.26 14.88 -13.76
C ARG A 118 -1.90 14.66 -12.30
N TRP A 119 -1.84 13.39 -11.88
CA TRP A 119 -1.26 12.95 -10.61
C TRP A 119 -0.39 11.73 -10.87
N ASN A 120 0.92 11.83 -10.63
CA ASN A 120 1.88 10.78 -10.92
C ASN A 120 2.50 10.18 -9.64
N GLY A 121 2.35 8.88 -9.42
CA GLY A 121 2.96 8.20 -8.27
C GLY A 121 2.33 8.59 -6.93
N TRP A 122 3.14 8.56 -5.86
CA TRP A 122 2.65 8.76 -4.49
C TRP A 122 2.26 10.21 -4.18
N GLY A 123 3.14 11.18 -4.42
CA GLY A 123 2.90 12.58 -4.02
C GLY A 123 2.61 13.58 -5.14
N ALA A 124 2.27 13.13 -6.35
CA ALA A 124 2.12 13.92 -7.58
C ALA A 124 3.40 14.56 -8.13
N ASP A 125 4.41 14.78 -7.27
CA ASP A 125 5.72 15.30 -7.60
C ASP A 125 6.86 14.46 -7.00
N LEU A 126 8.11 14.81 -7.34
CA LEU A 126 9.32 14.16 -6.85
C LEU A 126 9.60 14.44 -5.36
N ASN A 127 8.94 15.45 -4.80
CA ASN A 127 9.10 15.90 -3.42
C ASN A 127 8.15 15.19 -2.45
N ASN A 128 7.27 14.33 -2.97
CA ASN A 128 6.19 13.64 -2.25
C ASN A 128 5.19 14.57 -1.56
N SER A 129 4.95 15.77 -2.10
CA SER A 129 4.15 16.80 -1.41
C SER A 129 2.72 16.38 -1.09
N ARG A 130 2.12 15.49 -1.91
CA ARG A 130 0.67 15.18 -1.90
C ARG A 130 -0.20 16.45 -1.93
N PHE A 131 0.36 17.54 -2.43
CA PHE A 131 -0.32 18.79 -2.68
C PHE A 131 -0.51 18.91 -4.19
N GLN A 132 -1.75 19.05 -4.62
CA GLN A 132 -2.07 19.22 -6.01
C GLN A 132 -2.32 20.71 -6.30
N PRO A 133 -1.46 21.37 -7.12
CA PRO A 133 -1.64 22.76 -7.48
C PRO A 133 -2.98 23.01 -8.19
N ALA A 134 -3.52 24.22 -8.06
CA ALA A 134 -4.81 24.60 -8.66
C ALA A 134 -4.93 24.21 -10.16
N ALA A 135 -3.87 24.45 -10.93
CA ALA A 135 -3.83 24.14 -12.36
C ALA A 135 -3.95 22.65 -12.68
N MET A 136 -3.53 21.77 -11.77
CA MET A 136 -3.63 20.30 -11.91
C MET A 136 -4.89 19.75 -11.23
N ALA A 137 -5.35 20.40 -10.15
CA ALA A 137 -6.52 20.00 -9.39
C ALA A 137 -7.81 20.21 -10.17
N GLY A 138 -7.95 21.34 -10.89
CA GLY A 138 -9.20 21.70 -11.58
C GLY A 138 -10.42 21.84 -10.65
N LEU A 139 -10.18 21.98 -9.33
CA LEU A 139 -11.18 22.00 -8.28
C LEU A 139 -10.83 23.15 -7.31
N THR A 140 -11.82 23.97 -6.97
CA THR A 140 -11.66 25.09 -6.02
C THR A 140 -12.42 24.82 -4.71
N GLN A 141 -12.03 25.52 -3.64
CA GLN A 141 -12.65 25.37 -2.32
C GLN A 141 -14.17 25.54 -2.32
N ASP A 142 -14.71 26.51 -3.07
CA ASP A 142 -16.15 26.77 -3.18
C ASP A 142 -16.92 25.67 -3.92
N GLN A 143 -16.23 24.90 -4.78
CA GLN A 143 -16.81 23.79 -5.52
C GLN A 143 -16.87 22.49 -4.72
N VAL A 144 -16.04 22.33 -3.68
CA VAL A 144 -15.92 21.08 -2.91
C VAL A 144 -17.24 20.62 -2.30
N SER A 145 -18.07 21.55 -1.83
CA SER A 145 -19.40 21.23 -1.26
C SER A 145 -20.37 20.57 -2.27
N ARG A 146 -20.09 20.72 -3.57
CA ARG A 146 -20.88 20.18 -4.68
C ARG A 146 -20.31 18.87 -5.24
N LEU A 147 -19.27 18.30 -4.65
CA LEU A 147 -18.77 16.98 -5.05
C LEU A 147 -19.87 15.92 -4.89
N ARG A 148 -20.08 15.12 -5.94
CA ARG A 148 -21.04 14.00 -5.99
C ARG A 148 -20.39 12.80 -6.67
N LEU A 149 -20.81 11.60 -6.28
CA LEU A 149 -20.32 10.37 -6.91
C LEU A 149 -20.69 10.38 -8.39
N LYS A 150 -19.67 10.24 -9.25
CA LYS A 150 -19.82 10.13 -10.69
C LYS A 150 -19.91 8.68 -11.13
N TRP A 151 -18.94 7.88 -10.70
CA TRP A 151 -18.85 6.46 -11.01
C TRP A 151 -18.13 5.70 -9.91
N ALA A 152 -18.37 4.39 -9.87
CA ALA A 152 -17.68 3.45 -9.01
C ALA A 152 -17.11 2.29 -9.85
N PHE A 153 -15.96 1.76 -9.47
CA PHE A 153 -15.34 0.58 -10.07
C PHE A 153 -15.10 -0.48 -8.99
N GLY A 154 -15.58 -1.71 -9.22
CA GLY A 154 -15.46 -2.79 -8.24
C GLY A 154 -14.27 -3.70 -8.56
N PHE A 155 -13.42 -3.97 -7.58
CA PHE A 155 -12.36 -4.96 -7.65
C PHE A 155 -12.95 -6.36 -7.35
N PRO A 156 -13.01 -7.29 -8.32
CA PRO A 156 -13.63 -8.60 -8.11
C PRO A 156 -12.91 -9.41 -7.02
N GLY A 157 -13.68 -9.94 -6.06
CA GLY A 157 -13.13 -10.80 -4.99
C GLY A 157 -12.09 -10.11 -4.11
N ALA A 158 -12.07 -8.78 -4.06
CA ALA A 158 -11.24 -8.04 -3.14
C ALA A 158 -11.99 -7.77 -1.84
N SER A 159 -11.26 -7.74 -0.73
CA SER A 159 -11.73 -7.25 0.57
C SER A 159 -10.92 -6.05 1.07
N ILE A 160 -9.93 -5.64 0.27
CA ILE A 160 -9.04 -4.52 0.54
C ILE A 160 -8.77 -3.76 -0.77
N ALA A 161 -9.08 -2.47 -0.79
CA ALA A 161 -8.75 -1.53 -1.86
C ALA A 161 -7.66 -0.58 -1.37
N PHE A 162 -6.38 -0.93 -1.57
CA PHE A 162 -5.24 -0.25 -0.92
C PHE A 162 -4.25 0.44 -1.86
N ALA A 163 -4.50 0.45 -3.17
CA ALA A 163 -3.57 1.03 -4.13
C ALA A 163 -3.95 2.47 -4.44
N GLN A 164 -2.99 3.38 -4.52
CA GLN A 164 -3.31 4.75 -4.95
C GLN A 164 -3.52 4.79 -6.48
N PRO A 165 -4.60 5.40 -6.98
CA PRO A 165 -4.74 5.68 -8.41
C PRO A 165 -3.69 6.69 -8.90
N THR A 166 -3.32 6.61 -10.18
CA THR A 166 -2.45 7.57 -10.88
C THR A 166 -3.13 7.99 -12.16
N VAL A 167 -3.21 9.30 -12.44
CA VAL A 167 -3.94 9.83 -13.59
C VAL A 167 -3.01 10.60 -14.50
N ILE A 168 -2.90 10.16 -15.76
CA ILE A 168 -2.04 10.76 -16.78
C ILE A 168 -2.77 10.76 -18.12
N GLY A 169 -2.87 11.93 -18.77
CA GLY A 169 -3.46 12.05 -20.10
C GLY A 169 -4.87 11.47 -20.20
N GLY A 170 -5.68 11.56 -19.14
CA GLY A 170 -7.04 11.01 -19.08
C GLY A 170 -7.14 9.51 -18.82
N LEU A 171 -6.02 8.80 -18.64
CA LEU A 171 -5.99 7.42 -18.17
C LEU A 171 -5.76 7.38 -16.65
N LEU A 172 -6.52 6.54 -15.95
CA LEU A 172 -6.34 6.22 -14.54
C LEU A 172 -5.75 4.82 -14.41
N PHE A 173 -4.60 4.69 -13.76
CA PHE A 173 -3.94 3.43 -13.45
C PHE A 173 -4.10 3.10 -11.97
N VAL A 174 -4.50 1.86 -11.66
CA VAL A 174 -4.66 1.41 -10.27
C VAL A 174 -4.38 -0.08 -10.13
N GLY A 175 -3.61 -0.45 -9.10
CA GLY A 175 -3.39 -1.85 -8.70
C GLY A 175 -4.47 -2.38 -7.77
N GLY A 176 -4.45 -3.67 -7.47
CA GLY A 176 -5.40 -4.25 -6.53
C GLY A 176 -4.95 -5.53 -5.84
N SER A 177 -5.73 -5.95 -4.84
CA SER A 177 -5.58 -7.27 -4.20
C SER A 177 -5.94 -8.43 -5.13
N ASP A 178 -6.60 -8.14 -6.25
CA ASP A 178 -6.99 -9.06 -7.32
C ASP A 178 -5.82 -9.44 -8.26
N ARG A 179 -4.58 -9.02 -7.93
CA ARG A 179 -3.36 -9.32 -8.69
C ARG A 179 -3.42 -8.80 -10.12
N LYS A 180 -3.95 -7.59 -10.27
CA LYS A 180 -4.08 -6.90 -11.54
C LYS A 180 -3.68 -5.44 -11.39
N VAL A 181 -3.24 -4.87 -12.51
CA VAL A 181 -3.24 -3.43 -12.75
C VAL A 181 -4.32 -3.13 -13.79
N HIS A 182 -5.20 -2.20 -13.46
CA HIS A 182 -6.27 -1.74 -14.33
C HIS A 182 -5.90 -0.37 -14.88
N ALA A 183 -6.06 -0.17 -16.18
CA ALA A 183 -6.12 1.15 -16.79
C ALA A 183 -7.55 1.46 -17.17
N LEU A 184 -8.06 2.55 -16.64
CA LEU A 184 -9.42 3.02 -16.83
C LEU A 184 -9.39 4.36 -17.58
N ASP A 185 -10.46 4.65 -18.32
CA ASP A 185 -10.77 6.01 -18.69
C ASP A 185 -11.14 6.81 -17.42
N ALA A 186 -10.40 7.87 -17.11
CA ALA A 186 -10.54 8.58 -15.85
C ALA A 186 -11.93 9.25 -15.69
N LYS A 187 -12.59 9.60 -16.81
CA LYS A 187 -13.88 10.29 -16.78
C LYS A 187 -15.06 9.34 -16.64
N SER A 188 -15.04 8.21 -17.32
CA SER A 188 -16.15 7.24 -17.36
C SER A 188 -15.95 6.02 -16.47
N GLY A 189 -14.72 5.72 -16.06
CA GLY A 189 -14.37 4.52 -15.30
C GLY A 189 -14.34 3.24 -16.15
N CYS A 190 -14.62 3.32 -17.45
CA CYS A 190 -14.56 2.14 -18.32
C CYS A 190 -13.12 1.61 -18.42
N THR A 191 -12.98 0.31 -18.55
CA THR A 191 -11.69 -0.39 -18.62
C THR A 191 -11.10 -0.28 -20.02
N ARG A 192 -9.87 0.23 -20.11
CA ARG A 192 -9.06 0.30 -21.33
C ARG A 192 -8.27 -0.98 -21.54
N TRP A 193 -7.52 -1.37 -20.50
CA TRP A 193 -6.76 -2.61 -20.48
C TRP A 193 -6.59 -3.09 -19.04
N VAL A 194 -6.28 -4.38 -18.89
CA VAL A 194 -5.96 -5.02 -17.62
C VAL A 194 -4.69 -5.82 -17.79
N PHE A 195 -3.75 -5.65 -16.87
CA PHE A 195 -2.48 -6.37 -16.84
C PHE A 195 -2.45 -7.32 -15.62
N PRO A 196 -2.30 -8.64 -15.80
CA PRO A 196 -2.17 -9.58 -14.68
C PRO A 196 -0.79 -9.50 -14.04
N THR A 197 -0.73 -9.58 -12.71
CA THR A 197 0.52 -9.61 -11.92
C THR A 197 0.64 -10.91 -11.14
N GLU A 198 1.86 -11.23 -10.67
CA GLU A 198 2.09 -12.48 -9.93
C GLU A 198 1.56 -12.38 -8.49
N ALA A 199 1.57 -11.18 -7.93
CA ALA A 199 1.04 -10.88 -6.61
C ALA A 199 0.28 -9.54 -6.60
N PRO A 200 -0.47 -9.24 -5.52
CA PRO A 200 -1.16 -7.97 -5.38
C PRO A 200 -0.24 -6.75 -5.60
N VAL A 201 -0.82 -5.69 -6.14
CA VAL A 201 -0.14 -4.41 -6.34
C VAL A 201 -0.73 -3.38 -5.37
N ARG A 202 0.03 -3.06 -4.32
CA ARG A 202 -0.32 -2.01 -3.35
C ARG A 202 0.29 -0.66 -3.71
N ALA A 203 1.50 -0.67 -4.27
CA ALA A 203 2.24 0.53 -4.59
C ALA A 203 1.48 1.43 -5.57
N ALA A 204 1.60 2.76 -5.40
CA ALA A 204 1.16 3.69 -6.43
C ALA A 204 1.95 3.46 -7.72
N ILE A 205 1.33 3.71 -8.85
CA ILE A 205 1.92 3.47 -10.17
C ILE A 205 2.64 4.76 -10.62
N ASN A 206 3.87 4.64 -11.11
CA ASN A 206 4.62 5.79 -11.60
C ASN A 206 4.65 5.78 -13.13
N PHE A 207 4.35 6.91 -13.76
CA PHE A 207 4.40 7.11 -15.20
C PHE A 207 5.67 7.85 -15.62
N ALA A 208 6.23 7.46 -16.75
CA ALA A 208 7.23 8.24 -17.46
C ALA A 208 7.12 8.08 -18.97
N THR A 209 7.81 8.97 -19.68
CA THR A 209 8.15 8.79 -21.09
C THR A 209 9.63 8.44 -21.16
N LEU A 210 9.95 7.28 -21.75
CA LEU A 210 11.34 6.87 -21.98
C LEU A 210 12.00 7.75 -23.05
N ASP A 211 13.33 7.72 -23.14
CA ASP A 211 14.10 8.50 -24.13
C ASP A 211 13.71 8.19 -25.60
N ASN A 212 13.20 6.99 -25.85
CA ASN A 212 12.69 6.59 -27.17
C ASN A 212 11.25 7.08 -27.46
N GLY A 213 10.67 7.89 -26.58
CA GLY A 213 9.31 8.43 -26.67
C GLY A 213 8.20 7.46 -26.20
N GLN A 214 8.55 6.26 -25.74
CA GLN A 214 7.55 5.28 -25.30
C GLN A 214 6.94 5.68 -23.95
N PRO A 215 5.59 5.73 -23.83
CA PRO A 215 4.91 5.96 -22.57
C PRO A 215 4.86 4.67 -21.73
N VAL A 216 5.33 4.74 -20.49
CA VAL A 216 5.51 3.58 -19.61
C VAL A 216 4.96 3.85 -18.22
N VAL A 217 4.39 2.82 -17.62
CA VAL A 217 4.06 2.77 -16.19
C VAL A 217 4.92 1.75 -15.46
N PHE A 218 5.42 2.13 -14.28
CA PHE A 218 6.23 1.32 -13.38
C PHE A 218 5.49 1.07 -12.08
N PHE A 219 5.55 -0.17 -11.61
CA PHE A 219 4.93 -0.57 -10.34
C PHE A 219 5.58 -1.84 -9.79
N GLY A 220 5.41 -2.06 -8.49
CA GLY A 220 5.89 -3.26 -7.82
C GLY A 220 4.77 -4.07 -7.17
N ASP A 221 4.99 -5.38 -7.06
CA ASP A 221 4.06 -6.30 -6.42
C ASP A 221 4.56 -6.79 -5.05
N LEU A 222 3.69 -7.51 -4.34
CA LEU A 222 4.01 -8.07 -3.03
C LEU A 222 4.94 -9.31 -3.05
N LEU A 223 5.55 -9.65 -4.20
CA LEU A 223 6.59 -10.66 -4.35
C LEU A 223 7.95 -10.07 -4.81
N ALA A 224 8.13 -8.76 -4.62
CA ALA A 224 9.36 -8.05 -4.98
C ALA A 224 9.66 -8.03 -6.50
N ASN A 225 8.64 -8.19 -7.34
CA ASN A 225 8.75 -7.91 -8.77
C ASN A 225 8.52 -6.43 -9.02
N ILE A 226 9.28 -5.86 -9.96
CA ILE A 226 9.04 -4.56 -10.60
C ILE A 226 8.71 -4.78 -12.06
N TYR A 227 7.69 -4.09 -12.53
CA TYR A 227 7.19 -4.18 -13.89
C TYR A 227 7.34 -2.83 -14.59
N ALA A 228 7.65 -2.88 -15.87
CA ALA A 228 7.40 -1.79 -16.81
C ALA A 228 6.40 -2.25 -17.85
N VAL A 229 5.31 -1.50 -17.99
CA VAL A 229 4.22 -1.81 -18.91
C VAL A 229 3.95 -0.58 -19.76
N ASN A 230 3.68 -0.77 -21.05
CA ASN A 230 3.27 0.33 -21.91
C ASN A 230 1.95 0.93 -21.40
N ALA A 231 1.94 2.24 -21.16
CA ALA A 231 0.85 2.92 -20.49
C ALA A 231 -0.48 2.89 -21.29
N THR A 232 -0.43 2.82 -22.62
CA THR A 232 -1.64 2.89 -23.46
C THR A 232 -2.14 1.52 -23.89
N THR A 233 -1.25 0.52 -23.97
CA THR A 233 -1.60 -0.81 -24.48
C THR A 233 -1.65 -1.90 -23.40
N GLY A 234 -1.05 -1.67 -22.22
CA GLY A 234 -0.94 -2.69 -21.18
C GLY A 234 0.09 -3.79 -21.51
N THR A 235 0.89 -3.64 -22.58
CA THR A 235 1.88 -4.65 -22.96
C THR A 235 3.11 -4.58 -22.07
N LEU A 236 3.53 -5.73 -21.53
CA LEU A 236 4.78 -5.85 -20.76
C LEU A 236 5.98 -5.42 -21.60
N ILE A 237 6.83 -4.58 -21.01
CA ILE A 237 8.14 -4.20 -21.56
C ILE A 237 9.21 -5.05 -20.90
N TRP A 238 9.26 -5.03 -19.56
CA TRP A 238 10.16 -5.87 -18.77
C TRP A 238 9.58 -6.14 -17.37
N LYS A 239 10.08 -7.21 -16.75
CA LYS A 239 9.85 -7.56 -15.34
C LYS A 239 11.19 -7.93 -14.69
N THR A 240 11.48 -7.36 -13.53
CA THR A 240 12.68 -7.66 -12.74
C THR A 240 12.29 -8.00 -11.32
N ARG A 241 12.75 -9.15 -10.79
CA ARG A 241 12.69 -9.44 -9.36
C ARG A 241 13.91 -8.80 -8.69
N ILE A 242 13.69 -7.95 -7.69
CA ILE A 242 14.78 -7.14 -7.08
C ILE A 242 15.21 -7.61 -5.68
N GLU A 243 14.49 -8.60 -5.13
CA GLU A 243 14.81 -9.23 -3.85
C GLU A 243 14.37 -10.69 -3.84
N ASP A 244 15.28 -11.57 -3.40
CA ASP A 244 15.06 -13.02 -3.35
C ASP A 244 14.53 -13.46 -1.98
N HIS A 245 14.74 -12.64 -0.94
CA HIS A 245 14.23 -12.92 0.40
C HIS A 245 12.73 -13.21 0.37
N LEU A 246 12.30 -14.36 0.91
CA LEU A 246 10.93 -14.87 0.78
C LEU A 246 9.84 -13.97 1.38
N ALA A 247 10.22 -13.11 2.32
CA ALA A 247 9.33 -12.15 2.95
C ALA A 247 9.31 -10.77 2.28
N ALA A 248 10.18 -10.54 1.28
CA ALA A 248 10.30 -9.24 0.63
C ALA A 248 9.08 -8.90 -0.22
N ARG A 249 8.78 -7.60 -0.32
CA ARG A 249 7.62 -7.06 -1.03
C ARG A 249 7.83 -5.59 -1.38
N ILE A 250 7.13 -5.13 -2.42
CA ILE A 250 7.08 -3.72 -2.78
C ILE A 250 5.75 -3.14 -2.32
N THR A 251 5.83 -2.19 -1.40
CA THR A 251 4.67 -1.52 -0.80
C THR A 251 4.69 -0.02 -1.10
N GLY A 252 5.87 0.60 -1.05
CA GLY A 252 6.12 1.97 -1.47
C GLY A 252 6.09 2.12 -2.99
N ALA A 253 5.68 3.30 -3.47
CA ALA A 253 5.67 3.60 -4.89
C ALA A 253 7.10 3.70 -5.44
N PRO A 254 7.40 3.12 -6.63
CA PRO A 254 8.62 3.44 -7.34
C PRO A 254 8.61 4.91 -7.80
N VAL A 255 9.78 5.51 -7.96
CA VAL A 255 9.92 6.88 -8.48
C VAL A 255 10.86 6.89 -9.68
N PHE A 256 10.38 7.40 -10.81
CA PHE A 256 11.20 7.62 -11.99
C PHE A 256 11.87 9.01 -11.92
N HIS A 257 13.17 9.05 -12.20
CA HIS A 257 13.89 10.29 -12.46
C HIS A 257 15.08 10.01 -13.40
N SER A 258 15.16 10.79 -14.50
CA SER A 258 16.29 10.79 -15.44
C SER A 258 16.73 9.39 -15.92
N GLY A 259 15.78 8.59 -16.42
CA GLY A 259 16.06 7.25 -16.97
C GLY A 259 16.25 6.15 -15.91
N VAL A 260 16.07 6.47 -14.62
CA VAL A 260 16.23 5.52 -13.52
C VAL A 260 14.95 5.43 -12.69
N VAL A 261 14.58 4.21 -12.31
CA VAL A 261 13.48 3.91 -11.40
C VAL A 261 14.06 3.50 -10.04
N TYR A 262 13.74 4.26 -9.01
CA TYR A 262 14.17 4.02 -7.64
C TYR A 262 13.07 3.35 -6.84
N VAL A 263 13.41 2.29 -6.10
CA VAL A 263 12.46 1.41 -5.43
C VAL A 263 12.92 1.11 -4.02
N GLY A 264 12.05 1.40 -3.03
CA GLY A 264 12.21 0.92 -1.66
C GLY A 264 11.74 -0.53 -1.52
N VAL A 265 12.52 -1.36 -0.81
CA VAL A 265 12.20 -2.75 -0.56
C VAL A 265 11.78 -2.93 0.90
N SER A 266 10.57 -3.50 1.06
CA SER A 266 9.96 -3.77 2.37
C SER A 266 9.82 -5.27 2.62
N SER A 267 9.35 -5.65 3.81
CA SER A 267 9.23 -7.05 4.20
C SER A 267 8.04 -7.31 5.11
N ILE A 268 7.59 -8.57 5.15
CA ILE A 268 6.64 -9.08 6.15
C ILE A 268 7.29 -9.96 7.20
N GLU A 269 8.62 -10.02 7.21
CA GLU A 269 9.35 -10.86 8.15
C GLU A 269 9.05 -10.48 9.60
N GLU A 270 8.77 -9.20 9.85
CA GLU A 270 8.25 -8.69 11.13
C GLU A 270 7.03 -9.47 11.64
N ALA A 271 6.06 -9.78 10.76
CA ALA A 271 4.89 -10.56 11.11
C ALA A 271 5.18 -12.07 11.16
N ILE A 272 6.04 -12.57 10.27
CA ILE A 272 6.48 -13.98 10.27
C ILE A 272 7.24 -14.32 11.56
N GLY A 273 7.98 -13.35 12.10
CA GLY A 273 8.71 -13.44 13.37
C GLY A 273 7.84 -13.82 14.57
N SER A 274 6.51 -13.68 14.48
CA SER A 274 5.55 -14.19 15.48
C SER A 274 5.60 -15.71 15.70
N ARG A 275 6.21 -16.47 14.80
CA ARG A 275 6.30 -17.94 14.88
C ARG A 275 7.52 -18.35 15.70
N PRO A 276 7.36 -19.06 16.83
CA PRO A 276 8.48 -19.39 17.70
C PRO A 276 9.50 -20.33 17.03
N THR A 277 9.11 -21.08 15.99
CA THR A 277 10.00 -21.98 15.22
C THR A 277 10.66 -21.32 14.01
N TYR A 278 10.30 -20.09 13.68
CA TYR A 278 10.93 -19.35 12.58
C TYR A 278 12.26 -18.76 13.04
N GLN A 279 13.31 -18.95 12.24
CA GLN A 279 14.64 -18.40 12.47
C GLN A 279 14.66 -16.89 12.15
N CYS A 280 13.99 -16.10 12.99
CA CYS A 280 13.94 -14.65 12.87
C CYS A 280 15.28 -14.02 13.28
N CYS A 281 15.80 -13.01 12.60
CA CYS A 281 15.33 -12.46 11.32
C CYS A 281 16.53 -12.23 10.39
N THR A 282 16.26 -12.23 9.09
CA THR A 282 17.31 -12.20 8.05
C THR A 282 17.11 -11.16 6.96
N PHE A 283 15.96 -10.49 6.91
CA PHE A 283 15.69 -9.44 5.95
C PHE A 283 16.48 -8.18 6.27
N ARG A 284 17.03 -7.56 5.23
CA ARG A 284 17.63 -6.22 5.27
C ARG A 284 16.86 -5.31 4.32
N GLY A 285 16.37 -4.18 4.81
CA GLY A 285 15.82 -3.14 3.96
C GLY A 285 16.81 -2.70 2.89
N SER A 286 16.31 -2.26 1.74
CA SER A 286 17.18 -1.74 0.68
C SER A 286 16.46 -0.74 -0.20
N VAL A 287 17.26 0.06 -0.91
CA VAL A 287 16.83 0.84 -2.06
C VAL A 287 17.53 0.28 -3.29
N VAL A 288 16.78 0.13 -4.39
CA VAL A 288 17.26 -0.40 -5.66
C VAL A 288 17.02 0.63 -6.76
N ALA A 289 18.04 0.90 -7.57
CA ALA A 289 17.93 1.69 -8.78
C ALA A 289 17.96 0.79 -10.00
N LEU A 290 16.99 0.94 -10.90
CA LEU A 290 16.86 0.19 -12.15
C LEU A 290 16.90 1.13 -13.34
N LYS A 291 17.52 0.72 -14.45
CA LYS A 291 17.36 1.42 -15.73
C LYS A 291 15.91 1.32 -16.19
N ALA A 292 15.29 2.44 -16.51
CA ALA A 292 13.88 2.51 -16.86
C ALA A 292 13.55 1.74 -18.15
N GLU A 293 14.47 1.69 -19.10
CA GLU A 293 14.28 1.07 -20.41
C GLU A 293 14.35 -0.46 -20.34
N THR A 294 15.16 -1.02 -19.43
CA THR A 294 15.51 -2.44 -19.44
C THR A 294 15.22 -3.18 -18.13
N GLY A 295 14.98 -2.47 -17.04
CA GLY A 295 14.83 -3.06 -15.71
C GLY A 295 16.14 -3.60 -15.12
N ALA A 296 17.28 -3.32 -15.75
CA ALA A 296 18.59 -3.75 -15.26
C ALA A 296 18.99 -2.95 -14.01
N GLN A 297 19.45 -3.65 -12.97
CA GLN A 297 19.93 -3.01 -11.75
C GLN A 297 21.16 -2.13 -12.03
N VAL A 298 21.08 -0.87 -11.64
CA VAL A 298 22.19 0.10 -11.63
C VAL A 298 22.97 -0.08 -10.33
N TRP A 299 22.27 0.02 -9.20
CA TRP A 299 22.82 -0.21 -7.87
C TRP A 299 21.73 -0.72 -6.92
N LYS A 300 22.18 -1.34 -5.82
CA LYS A 300 21.35 -1.74 -4.69
C LYS A 300 22.10 -1.42 -3.41
N SER A 301 21.45 -0.73 -2.49
CA SER A 301 22.04 -0.33 -1.21
C SER A 301 21.14 -0.79 -0.08
N TYR A 302 21.72 -1.53 0.86
CA TYR A 302 21.01 -1.95 2.05
C TYR A 302 20.97 -0.82 3.08
N THR A 303 19.85 -0.72 3.81
CA THR A 303 19.69 0.21 4.93
C THR A 303 20.54 -0.22 6.11
N ILE A 304 20.57 -1.52 6.40
CA ILE A 304 21.48 -2.14 7.38
C ILE A 304 22.71 -2.63 6.62
N ALA A 305 23.92 -2.16 6.96
CA ALA A 305 25.15 -2.54 6.27
C ALA A 305 25.64 -3.96 6.61
N GLU A 306 25.47 -4.38 7.85
CA GLU A 306 25.88 -5.70 8.33
C GLU A 306 24.93 -6.80 7.84
N ALA A 307 25.48 -7.96 7.48
CA ALA A 307 24.67 -9.14 7.14
C ALA A 307 24.18 -9.83 8.42
N PRO A 308 22.94 -10.36 8.44
CA PRO A 308 22.43 -11.07 9.60
C PRO A 308 23.28 -12.31 9.89
N HIS A 309 23.58 -12.52 11.15
CA HIS A 309 24.33 -13.67 11.64
C HIS A 309 23.67 -14.24 12.91
N PRO A 310 23.95 -15.50 13.29
CA PRO A 310 23.39 -16.10 14.50
C PRO A 310 23.67 -15.25 15.75
N THR A 311 22.61 -14.91 16.51
CA THR A 311 22.73 -14.13 17.74
C THR A 311 22.50 -15.00 18.98
N ARG A 312 21.25 -15.38 19.24
CA ARG A 312 20.85 -16.23 20.38
C ARG A 312 19.88 -17.31 19.97
N THR A 313 19.71 -18.29 20.82
CA THR A 313 18.63 -19.28 20.70
C THR A 313 17.44 -18.84 21.57
N ASN A 314 16.21 -19.02 21.07
CA ASN A 314 15.01 -18.75 21.87
C ASN A 314 14.71 -19.89 22.85
N ALA A 315 13.67 -19.73 23.67
CA ALA A 315 13.30 -20.68 24.73
C ALA A 315 12.97 -22.09 24.23
N ILE A 316 12.65 -22.26 22.94
CA ILE A 316 12.31 -23.56 22.33
C ILE A 316 13.43 -24.12 21.44
N GLY A 317 14.64 -23.54 21.49
CA GLY A 317 15.78 -24.06 20.75
C GLY A 317 15.95 -23.53 19.32
N THR A 318 15.15 -22.55 18.89
CA THR A 318 15.26 -21.96 17.55
C THR A 318 16.34 -20.89 17.52
N GLN A 319 17.25 -20.98 16.54
CA GLN A 319 18.31 -19.99 16.33
C GLN A 319 17.71 -18.68 15.79
N LEU A 320 18.01 -17.58 16.45
CA LEU A 320 17.68 -16.23 15.99
C LEU A 320 18.90 -15.58 15.33
N LEU A 321 18.64 -14.65 14.41
CA LEU A 321 19.64 -13.94 13.63
C LEU A 321 19.39 -12.42 13.68
N GLY A 322 20.45 -11.65 13.49
CA GLY A 322 20.42 -10.19 13.42
C GLY A 322 21.79 -9.62 13.02
N PRO A 323 21.91 -8.32 12.73
CA PRO A 323 20.82 -7.34 12.66
C PRO A 323 19.90 -7.54 11.43
N ALA A 324 18.64 -7.16 11.56
CA ALA A 324 17.62 -7.31 10.51
C ALA A 324 16.52 -6.23 10.62
N GLY A 325 15.76 -6.02 9.55
CA GLY A 325 14.69 -5.01 9.48
C GLY A 325 15.10 -3.74 8.74
N ALA A 326 14.73 -2.57 9.29
CA ALA A 326 14.93 -1.24 8.70
C ALA A 326 14.46 -1.17 7.23
N SER A 327 13.27 -1.72 6.98
CA SER A 327 12.69 -1.85 5.65
C SER A 327 12.27 -0.50 5.08
N VAL A 328 12.24 -0.35 3.76
CA VAL A 328 11.79 0.89 3.09
C VAL A 328 10.45 0.61 2.43
N TRP A 329 9.37 1.07 3.06
CA TRP A 329 8.00 0.72 2.67
C TRP A 329 7.15 1.91 2.19
N SER A 330 7.74 3.09 2.13
CA SER A 330 7.17 4.30 1.53
C SER A 330 7.91 4.69 0.24
N ALA A 331 7.34 5.63 -0.53
CA ALA A 331 7.96 6.10 -1.77
C ALA A 331 9.22 6.93 -1.47
N PRO A 332 10.34 6.74 -2.19
CA PRO A 332 11.51 7.62 -2.08
C PRO A 332 11.21 9.05 -2.50
N THR A 333 11.94 10.01 -1.95
CA THR A 333 11.88 11.45 -2.30
C THR A 333 13.15 11.83 -3.04
N ILE A 334 13.03 12.54 -4.17
CA ILE A 334 14.18 12.89 -5.01
C ILE A 334 14.53 14.37 -4.83
N ASP A 335 15.73 14.64 -4.32
CA ASP A 335 16.32 15.97 -4.30
C ASP A 335 17.23 16.14 -5.52
N VAL A 336 16.67 16.76 -6.56
CA VAL A 336 17.39 17.05 -7.80
C VAL A 336 18.57 18.01 -7.57
N GLN A 337 18.44 18.95 -6.63
CA GLN A 337 19.48 19.94 -6.34
C GLN A 337 20.70 19.31 -5.69
N ARG A 338 20.48 18.40 -4.73
CA ARG A 338 21.57 17.67 -4.05
C ARG A 338 21.98 16.38 -4.75
N LYS A 339 21.26 15.98 -5.81
CA LYS A 339 21.37 14.64 -6.43
C LYS A 339 21.28 13.55 -5.35
N ALA A 340 20.30 13.69 -4.48
CA ALA A 340 20.10 12.79 -3.35
C ALA A 340 18.71 12.15 -3.42
N LEU A 341 18.60 10.96 -2.84
CA LEU A 341 17.38 10.23 -2.61
C LEU A 341 17.17 10.08 -1.10
N TYR A 342 16.00 10.48 -0.62
CA TYR A 342 15.63 10.34 0.79
C TYR A 342 14.61 9.23 0.97
N VAL A 343 14.82 8.38 1.97
CA VAL A 343 13.89 7.33 2.37
C VAL A 343 13.74 7.31 3.88
N ALA A 344 12.59 6.85 4.35
CA ALA A 344 12.35 6.58 5.76
C ALA A 344 12.32 5.07 5.99
N THR A 345 12.82 4.62 7.15
CA THR A 345 12.95 3.19 7.47
C THR A 345 11.96 2.74 8.53
N SER A 346 11.55 1.46 8.43
CA SER A 346 10.83 0.75 9.47
C SER A 346 11.72 0.53 10.71
N ASN A 347 11.15 -0.08 11.74
CA ASN A 347 11.86 -0.56 12.93
C ASN A 347 12.85 -1.69 12.60
N SER A 348 13.74 -2.00 13.55
CA SER A 348 14.57 -3.21 13.51
C SER A 348 13.71 -4.44 13.83
N TYR A 349 13.97 -5.58 13.20
CA TYR A 349 13.22 -6.83 13.44
C TYR A 349 13.92 -7.76 14.44
N ALA A 350 15.20 -7.52 14.72
CA ALA A 350 16.00 -8.35 15.59
C ALA A 350 17.05 -7.52 16.32
N ASP A 351 17.50 -8.04 17.47
CA ASP A 351 18.64 -7.48 18.19
C ASP A 351 19.96 -7.81 17.46
N PRO A 352 20.98 -6.93 17.52
CA PRO A 352 20.89 -5.57 18.05
C PRO A 352 20.09 -4.64 17.12
N ALA A 353 19.33 -3.71 17.70
CA ALA A 353 18.73 -2.62 16.93
C ALA A 353 19.81 -1.81 16.20
N THR A 354 19.50 -1.35 14.99
CA THR A 354 20.42 -0.55 14.18
C THR A 354 20.15 0.95 14.34
N ASP A 355 21.14 1.79 14.07
CA ASP A 355 21.00 3.26 14.01
C ASP A 355 20.40 3.75 12.67
N THR A 356 20.11 2.81 11.77
CA THR A 356 19.45 3.03 10.48
C THR A 356 17.98 2.61 10.47
N SER A 357 17.46 2.04 11.57
CA SER A 357 16.01 1.86 11.74
C SER A 357 15.38 3.13 12.30
N ASP A 358 14.09 3.33 12.05
CA ASP A 358 13.34 4.48 12.58
C ASP A 358 14.02 5.81 12.22
N ALA A 359 14.56 5.87 11.01
CA ALA A 359 15.49 6.90 10.57
C ALA A 359 15.14 7.42 9.17
N ILE A 360 15.60 8.64 8.91
CA ILE A 360 15.65 9.18 7.55
C ILE A 360 17.07 8.95 7.01
N LEU A 361 17.17 8.33 5.85
CA LEU A 361 18.43 8.02 5.18
C LEU A 361 18.50 8.81 3.88
N ALA A 362 19.68 9.38 3.61
CA ALA A 362 20.01 9.99 2.34
C ALA A 362 20.99 9.12 1.57
N PHE A 363 20.71 8.91 0.28
CA PHE A 363 21.57 8.19 -0.64
C PHE A 363 21.94 9.10 -1.81
N ASP A 364 23.17 8.99 -2.29
CA ASP A 364 23.59 9.56 -3.56
C ASP A 364 22.80 8.92 -4.70
N LEU A 365 22.19 9.74 -5.54
CA LEU A 365 21.23 9.29 -6.54
C LEU A 365 21.88 8.43 -7.63
N GLU A 366 23.13 8.72 -7.99
CA GLU A 366 23.87 8.04 -9.07
C GLU A 366 24.49 6.72 -8.59
N THR A 367 25.07 6.71 -7.39
CA THR A 367 25.90 5.61 -6.89
C THR A 367 25.21 4.74 -5.84
N GLY A 368 24.13 5.23 -5.22
CA GLY A 368 23.47 4.57 -4.10
C GLY A 368 24.27 4.63 -2.79
N LYS A 369 25.36 5.39 -2.71
CA LYS A 369 26.13 5.53 -1.47
C LYS A 369 25.31 6.28 -0.42
N MET A 370 25.22 5.76 0.81
CA MET A 370 24.61 6.50 1.92
C MET A 370 25.43 7.76 2.22
N LEU A 371 24.78 8.92 2.20
CA LEU A 371 25.36 10.23 2.45
C LEU A 371 25.29 10.57 3.95
N TRP A 372 24.12 10.36 4.55
CA TRP A 372 23.87 10.57 5.98
C TRP A 372 22.61 9.78 6.40
N HIS A 373 22.44 9.59 7.70
CA HIS A 373 21.20 9.12 8.30
C HIS A 373 20.91 9.88 9.59
N GLN A 374 19.64 10.08 9.91
CA GLN A 374 19.17 10.69 11.15
C GLN A 374 18.11 9.80 11.78
N GLN A 375 18.46 9.15 12.89
CA GLN A 375 17.54 8.31 13.65
C GLN A 375 16.63 9.14 14.55
N ALA A 376 15.35 8.77 14.60
CA ALA A 376 14.35 9.37 15.49
C ALA A 376 14.09 8.51 16.73
N THR A 377 14.02 7.17 16.59
CA THR A 377 13.77 6.26 17.72
C THR A 377 14.88 5.19 17.81
N PRO A 378 15.82 5.30 18.76
CA PRO A 378 16.81 4.24 19.00
C PRO A 378 16.20 3.06 19.76
N LYS A 379 16.79 1.86 19.60
CA LYS A 379 16.43 0.61 20.30
C LYS A 379 15.00 0.12 20.02
N ASP A 380 14.50 0.37 18.82
CA ASP A 380 13.23 -0.18 18.37
C ASP A 380 13.43 -1.50 17.61
N SER A 381 13.62 -2.58 18.38
CA SER A 381 13.56 -3.94 17.84
C SER A 381 12.19 -4.54 18.13
N PHE A 382 11.38 -4.70 17.09
CA PHE A 382 10.00 -5.14 17.19
C PHE A 382 9.64 -6.19 16.12
N VAL A 383 8.87 -7.19 16.55
CA VAL A 383 8.17 -8.15 15.68
C VAL A 383 6.81 -8.45 16.29
N VAL A 384 5.87 -8.95 15.50
CA VAL A 384 4.49 -9.21 15.95
C VAL A 384 4.42 -10.20 17.14
N ALA A 385 5.46 -11.03 17.37
CA ALA A 385 5.58 -11.88 18.56
C ALA A 385 5.42 -11.08 19.87
N CYS A 386 5.85 -9.82 19.90
CA CYS A 386 5.79 -8.97 21.09
C CYS A 386 4.35 -8.61 21.51
N PHE A 387 3.36 -8.73 20.61
CA PHE A 387 1.92 -8.63 20.92
C PHE A 387 1.23 -9.99 21.16
N GLY A 388 1.94 -11.09 20.95
CA GLY A 388 1.41 -12.44 21.10
C GLY A 388 1.40 -12.91 22.55
N THR A 389 0.65 -13.99 22.79
CA THR A 389 0.76 -14.78 24.02
C THR A 389 2.08 -15.54 24.07
N ASP A 390 2.55 -16.02 22.93
CA ASP A 390 3.90 -16.56 22.75
C ASP A 390 4.85 -15.44 22.30
N GLN A 391 5.80 -15.11 23.17
CA GLN A 391 6.78 -14.05 22.97
C GLN A 391 8.20 -14.61 22.75
N SER A 392 8.34 -15.90 22.42
CA SER A 392 9.64 -16.57 22.30
C SER A 392 10.61 -15.86 21.35
N ASN A 393 10.08 -15.28 20.26
CA ASN A 393 10.83 -14.53 19.27
C ASN A 393 10.84 -13.01 19.49
N CYS A 394 10.19 -12.50 20.53
CA CYS A 394 10.23 -11.07 20.79
C CYS A 394 11.68 -10.65 21.11
N PRO A 395 12.22 -9.61 20.45
CA PRO A 395 13.52 -9.04 20.76
C PRO A 395 13.65 -8.62 22.23
N GLN A 396 14.88 -8.58 22.74
CA GLN A 396 15.17 -8.19 24.12
C GLN A 396 14.86 -6.71 24.35
N ASP A 397 15.14 -5.86 23.36
CA ASP A 397 14.88 -4.41 23.44
C ASP A 397 13.37 -4.09 23.55
N ARG A 398 12.49 -4.99 23.07
CA ARG A 398 11.02 -4.81 23.08
C ARG A 398 10.59 -3.43 22.58
N GLY A 399 11.03 -3.11 21.37
CA GLY A 399 10.80 -1.84 20.71
C GLY A 399 9.32 -1.46 20.61
N PRO A 400 9.00 -0.16 20.59
CA PRO A 400 7.63 0.34 20.58
C PRO A 400 6.93 0.28 19.21
N ASP A 401 7.63 -0.08 18.12
CA ASP A 401 7.16 0.07 16.73
C ASP A 401 6.76 1.52 16.43
N HIS A 402 7.74 2.41 16.54
CA HIS A 402 7.66 3.85 16.31
C HIS A 402 8.38 4.23 15.03
N ASP A 403 8.27 3.39 14.02
CA ASP A 403 8.94 3.62 12.77
C ASP A 403 8.31 4.73 11.92
N PHE A 404 8.93 5.01 10.78
CA PHE A 404 8.36 5.90 9.78
C PHE A 404 7.58 5.11 8.73
N GLY A 405 6.26 5.36 8.68
CA GLY A 405 5.39 4.72 7.71
C GLY A 405 5.08 5.46 6.42
N GLN A 406 5.63 6.65 6.29
CA GLN A 406 5.32 7.56 5.19
C GLN A 406 6.58 8.04 4.49
N SER A 407 6.39 8.67 3.33
CA SER A 407 7.46 9.31 2.58
C SER A 407 7.87 10.62 3.23
N PRO A 408 9.18 10.93 3.34
CA PRO A 408 9.65 12.27 3.71
C PRO A 408 9.20 13.30 2.67
N ILE A 409 8.68 14.44 3.07
CA ILE A 409 8.28 15.49 2.12
C ILE A 409 9.37 16.55 2.05
N LEU A 410 9.91 16.81 0.85
CA LEU A 410 10.89 17.88 0.64
C LEU A 410 10.18 19.20 0.32
N VAL A 411 10.34 20.20 1.17
CA VAL A 411 9.74 21.53 1.01
C VAL A 411 10.79 22.62 0.95
N ASN A 412 10.49 23.67 0.18
CA ASN A 412 11.21 24.94 0.25
C ASN A 412 10.43 25.88 1.15
N LEU A 413 11.07 26.34 2.22
CA LEU A 413 10.51 27.30 3.16
C LEU A 413 10.57 28.71 2.56
N ARG A 414 9.69 29.60 3.05
CA ARG A 414 9.60 30.99 2.55
C ARG A 414 10.85 31.82 2.79
N ASP A 415 11.66 31.47 3.77
CA ASP A 415 12.93 32.13 4.09
C ASP A 415 14.10 31.64 3.21
N GLY A 416 13.83 30.73 2.28
CA GLY A 416 14.81 30.17 1.34
C GLY A 416 15.52 28.91 1.82
N HIS A 417 15.32 28.48 3.07
CA HIS A 417 15.81 27.19 3.54
C HIS A 417 14.95 26.04 3.02
N ARG A 418 15.47 24.82 3.09
CA ARG A 418 14.76 23.60 2.71
C ARG A 418 14.53 22.74 3.95
N ALA A 419 13.47 21.96 3.95
CA ALA A 419 13.19 21.03 5.03
C ALA A 419 12.68 19.69 4.49
N LEU A 420 13.05 18.60 5.15
CA LEU A 420 12.39 17.31 5.06
C LEU A 420 11.41 17.21 6.22
N VAL A 421 10.11 17.17 5.92
CA VAL A 421 9.06 17.08 6.93
C VAL A 421 8.34 15.74 6.86
N ILE A 422 8.12 15.12 8.01
CA ILE A 422 7.59 13.76 8.08
C ILE A 422 6.96 13.47 9.45
N GLY A 423 5.82 12.78 9.46
CA GLY A 423 5.25 12.22 10.68
C GLY A 423 5.76 10.80 10.98
N GLN A 424 5.83 10.45 12.26
CA GLN A 424 6.21 9.12 12.74
C GLN A 424 5.06 8.38 13.43
N LYS A 425 5.10 7.04 13.46
CA LYS A 425 4.15 6.22 14.23
C LYS A 425 4.12 6.57 15.73
N SER A 426 5.14 7.23 16.26
CA SER A 426 5.16 7.76 17.64
C SER A 426 4.16 8.90 17.90
N GLY A 427 3.52 9.45 16.86
CA GLY A 427 2.67 10.64 16.96
C GLY A 427 3.48 11.95 16.99
N VAL A 428 4.76 11.91 16.62
CA VAL A 428 5.63 13.09 16.48
C VAL A 428 5.82 13.41 15.00
N VAL A 429 5.66 14.69 14.66
CA VAL A 429 6.02 15.27 13.36
C VAL A 429 7.39 15.89 13.49
N HIS A 430 8.25 15.62 12.52
CA HIS A 430 9.64 16.04 12.48
C HIS A 430 9.87 16.95 11.27
N ALA A 431 10.69 17.98 11.44
CA ALA A 431 11.35 18.68 10.35
C ALA A 431 12.86 18.57 10.50
N LEU A 432 13.52 18.20 9.40
CA LEU A 432 14.95 17.99 9.32
C LEU A 432 15.53 18.89 8.24
N ASP A 433 16.74 19.35 8.42
CA ASP A 433 17.48 20.13 7.44
C ASP A 433 18.24 19.19 6.48
N PRO A 434 17.78 19.00 5.22
CA PRO A 434 18.47 18.15 4.26
C PRO A 434 19.84 18.70 3.85
N ASP A 435 20.07 19.99 4.04
CA ASP A 435 21.29 20.69 3.67
C ASP A 435 22.41 20.54 4.71
N HIS A 436 22.05 20.16 5.93
CA HIS A 436 22.94 19.94 7.08
C HIS A 436 22.72 18.55 7.70
N GLU A 437 22.87 17.52 6.87
CA GLU A 437 22.91 16.10 7.29
C GLU A 437 21.69 15.65 8.10
N GLY A 438 20.52 16.20 7.83
CA GLY A 438 19.27 15.84 8.51
C GLY A 438 19.15 16.43 9.91
N LYS A 439 19.91 17.47 10.26
CA LYS A 439 19.79 18.13 11.56
C LYS A 439 18.33 18.50 11.85
N ILE A 440 17.83 18.10 13.01
CA ILE A 440 16.45 18.40 13.43
C ILE A 440 16.27 19.91 13.55
N LEU A 441 15.30 20.44 12.82
CA LEU A 441 14.86 21.84 12.89
C LEU A 441 13.82 22.02 14.00
N TRP A 442 12.81 21.14 14.02
CA TRP A 442 11.79 21.10 15.07
C TRP A 442 11.12 19.72 15.14
N GLN A 443 10.49 19.45 16.28
CA GLN A 443 9.67 18.26 16.51
C GLN A 443 8.40 18.66 17.27
N THR A 444 7.25 18.17 16.83
CA THR A 444 5.96 18.47 17.45
C THR A 444 5.15 17.20 17.66
N ARG A 445 4.74 16.94 18.91
CA ARG A 445 3.84 15.83 19.25
C ARG A 445 2.39 16.21 18.96
N ILE A 446 1.71 15.41 18.14
CA ILE A 446 0.30 15.57 17.78
C ILE A 446 -0.59 14.41 18.27
N GLY A 447 0.03 13.28 18.63
CA GLY A 447 -0.68 12.07 19.05
C GLY A 447 0.05 11.30 20.14
N GLN A 448 -0.60 10.26 20.63
CA GLN A 448 0.01 9.31 21.56
C GLN A 448 0.93 8.32 20.85
N GLY A 449 0.64 8.02 19.59
CA GLY A 449 1.37 7.06 18.78
C GLY A 449 0.96 5.62 19.06
N GLY A 450 1.57 4.71 18.31
CA GLY A 450 1.43 3.28 18.50
C GLY A 450 1.84 2.46 17.26
N PRO A 451 1.78 1.13 17.36
CA PRO A 451 2.23 0.21 16.31
C PRO A 451 1.40 0.31 15.01
N LEU A 452 0.10 0.58 15.14
CA LEU A 452 -0.80 0.87 14.01
C LEU A 452 -0.90 2.38 13.74
N GLY A 453 0.19 3.08 14.02
CA GLY A 453 0.34 4.50 13.80
C GLY A 453 -0.10 5.41 14.94
N GLY A 454 0.68 6.47 15.14
CA GLY A 454 0.20 7.83 15.26
C GLY A 454 0.03 8.39 13.85
N THR A 455 1.11 8.50 13.08
CA THR A 455 1.04 8.88 11.67
C THR A 455 1.69 7.79 10.81
N GLU A 456 0.93 7.16 9.92
CA GLU A 456 1.39 5.98 9.20
C GLU A 456 1.50 6.24 7.70
N TRP A 457 0.39 6.41 6.96
CA TRP A 457 0.44 6.30 5.50
C TRP A 457 0.98 7.51 4.74
N GLY A 458 0.69 8.74 5.17
CA GLY A 458 1.21 9.94 4.49
C GLY A 458 0.61 11.26 4.92
N SER A 459 1.41 12.30 4.81
CA SER A 459 1.05 13.70 5.02
C SER A 459 0.99 14.44 3.69
N ALA A 460 0.36 15.61 3.67
CA ALA A 460 0.47 16.56 2.56
C ALA A 460 1.17 17.82 3.03
N ALA A 461 1.88 18.53 2.16
CA ALA A 461 2.45 19.83 2.48
C ALA A 461 2.27 20.83 1.34
N ASP A 462 1.80 22.02 1.67
CA ASP A 462 1.88 23.18 0.78
C ASP A 462 3.14 24.01 1.12
N GLN A 463 3.18 25.30 0.75
CA GLN A 463 4.33 26.16 1.05
C GLN A 463 4.40 26.64 2.51
N ASP A 464 3.31 26.52 3.26
CA ASP A 464 3.14 27.10 4.58
C ASP A 464 2.99 26.04 5.66
N ARG A 465 2.32 24.93 5.36
CA ARG A 465 1.90 23.93 6.34
C ARG A 465 2.13 22.51 5.86
N ILE A 466 2.45 21.64 6.81
CA ILE A 466 2.26 20.19 6.69
C ILE A 466 0.93 19.81 7.34
N TYR A 467 0.14 19.00 6.64
CA TYR A 467 -1.13 18.44 7.08
C TYR A 467 -0.97 16.94 7.35
N VAL A 468 -1.30 16.52 8.56
CA VAL A 468 -0.98 15.20 9.09
C VAL A 468 -2.22 14.57 9.69
N ALA A 469 -2.61 13.41 9.14
CA ALA A 469 -3.63 12.55 9.74
C ALA A 469 -3.00 11.74 10.87
N ASN A 470 -3.63 11.78 12.04
CA ASN A 470 -3.24 11.00 13.21
C ASN A 470 -4.24 9.86 13.41
N SER A 471 -3.76 8.62 13.31
CA SER A 471 -4.53 7.40 13.52
C SER A 471 -4.89 7.27 15.00
N ASP A 472 -3.90 7.13 15.89
CA ASP A 472 -4.10 6.79 17.31
C ASP A 472 -5.17 5.69 17.52
N VAL A 473 -5.24 4.76 16.57
CA VAL A 473 -6.22 3.66 16.61
C VAL A 473 -5.98 2.78 17.82
N ARG A 474 -7.07 2.34 18.47
CA ARG A 474 -7.02 1.49 19.66
C ARG A 474 -7.96 0.32 19.54
N PHE A 475 -7.60 -0.75 20.24
CA PHE A 475 -8.44 -1.94 20.39
C PHE A 475 -9.09 -1.98 21.77
N LEU A 476 -10.24 -2.64 21.86
CA LEU A 476 -10.86 -2.97 23.15
C LEU A 476 -9.92 -3.84 23.99
N LYS A 477 -9.87 -3.57 25.30
CA LYS A 477 -9.04 -4.29 26.28
C LYS A 477 -9.63 -5.64 26.72
N ASP A 478 -10.61 -6.16 25.98
CA ASP A 478 -11.35 -7.41 26.27
C ASP A 478 -10.73 -8.65 25.59
N GLY A 479 -9.57 -8.50 24.95
CA GLY A 479 -8.88 -9.56 24.21
C GLY A 479 -9.49 -9.88 22.84
N SER A 480 -10.56 -9.19 22.42
CA SER A 480 -11.23 -9.45 21.14
C SER A 480 -10.50 -8.87 19.92
N ARG A 481 -9.55 -7.95 20.13
CA ARG A 481 -8.91 -7.13 19.08
C ARG A 481 -9.93 -6.38 18.19
N ARG A 482 -11.10 -6.05 18.73
CA ARG A 482 -12.07 -5.17 18.08
C ARG A 482 -11.63 -3.73 18.22
N LEU A 483 -11.86 -2.92 17.18
CA LEU A 483 -11.60 -1.49 17.21
C LEU A 483 -12.43 -0.80 18.31
N ASN A 484 -11.81 0.15 18.98
CA ASN A 484 -12.46 1.02 19.93
C ASN A 484 -13.10 2.20 19.18
N SER A 485 -14.43 2.26 19.19
CA SER A 485 -15.22 3.26 18.48
C SER A 485 -15.18 4.66 19.09
N SER A 486 -14.57 4.81 20.27
CA SER A 486 -14.46 6.08 21.01
C SER A 486 -13.04 6.63 21.09
N GLU A 487 -12.04 5.90 20.61
CA GLU A 487 -10.63 6.29 20.67
C GLU A 487 -10.02 6.32 19.26
N GLY A 488 -9.38 7.43 18.93
CA GLY A 488 -8.73 7.69 17.65
C GLY A 488 -8.14 9.10 17.60
N GLY A 489 -7.32 9.37 16.60
CA GLY A 489 -6.68 10.65 16.36
C GLY A 489 -7.40 11.49 15.30
N GLY A 490 -7.04 12.77 15.26
CA GLY A 490 -7.62 13.77 14.37
C GLY A 490 -6.69 14.21 13.23
N LEU A 491 -6.99 15.35 12.63
CA LEU A 491 -6.20 15.97 11.57
C LEU A 491 -5.51 17.22 12.12
N PHE A 492 -4.24 17.41 11.78
CA PHE A 492 -3.43 18.54 12.24
C PHE A 492 -2.81 19.25 11.04
N GLY A 493 -2.72 20.58 11.10
CA GLY A 493 -1.89 21.39 10.21
C GLY A 493 -0.85 22.14 11.02
N LEU A 494 0.43 21.97 10.69
CA LEU A 494 1.54 22.58 11.40
C LEU A 494 2.27 23.54 10.47
N ASP A 495 2.61 24.71 10.98
CA ASP A 495 3.46 25.68 10.29
C ASP A 495 4.85 25.07 10.00
N LEU A 496 5.27 25.08 8.73
CA LEU A 496 6.50 24.41 8.29
C LEU A 496 7.77 25.02 8.88
N ALA A 497 7.77 26.34 9.15
CA ALA A 497 8.94 27.03 9.67
C ALA A 497 9.14 26.77 11.17
N THR A 498 8.05 26.65 11.93
CA THR A 498 8.11 26.65 13.41
C THR A 498 7.63 25.36 14.06
N GLY A 499 6.94 24.48 13.32
CA GLY A 499 6.31 23.28 13.85
C GLY A 499 5.07 23.54 14.71
N LYS A 500 4.59 24.79 14.81
CA LYS A 500 3.42 25.12 15.63
C LYS A 500 2.14 24.61 14.98
N ILE A 501 1.26 24.01 15.77
CA ILE A 501 -0.07 23.59 15.33
C ILE A 501 -0.88 24.85 15.00
N ALA A 502 -1.28 24.99 13.73
CA ALA A 502 -2.07 26.08 13.18
C ALA A 502 -3.50 25.66 12.82
N MET A 503 -3.73 24.36 12.66
CA MET A 503 -5.02 23.76 12.35
C MET A 503 -5.18 22.47 13.14
N GLN A 504 -6.35 22.22 13.71
CA GLN A 504 -6.68 20.97 14.38
C GLN A 504 -8.15 20.62 14.18
N VAL A 505 -8.40 19.37 13.78
CA VAL A 505 -9.74 18.78 13.71
C VAL A 505 -9.77 17.59 14.66
N ALA A 506 -10.74 17.57 15.55
CA ALA A 506 -10.95 16.45 16.47
C ALA A 506 -11.41 15.18 15.72
N PRO A 507 -11.09 13.98 16.24
CA PRO A 507 -11.65 12.73 15.73
C PRO A 507 -13.19 12.76 15.76
N VAL A 508 -13.82 12.23 14.70
CA VAL A 508 -15.29 12.15 14.61
C VAL A 508 -15.75 10.76 15.07
N ALA A 509 -16.65 10.74 16.06
CA ALA A 509 -17.15 9.50 16.65
C ALA A 509 -17.85 8.60 15.63
N CYS A 510 -17.70 7.29 15.80
CA CYS A 510 -18.27 6.25 14.93
C CYS A 510 -19.77 6.01 15.09
N GLY A 511 -20.41 6.57 16.12
CA GLY A 511 -21.75 6.14 16.53
C GLY A 511 -21.80 4.65 16.82
N ASP A 512 -22.87 3.99 16.37
CA ASP A 512 -23.13 2.56 16.61
C ASP A 512 -22.51 1.62 15.56
N ARG A 513 -21.70 2.14 14.62
CA ARG A 513 -21.12 1.34 13.54
C ARG A 513 -20.17 0.26 14.10
N PRO A 514 -20.41 -1.03 13.80
CA PRO A 514 -19.46 -2.08 14.18
C PRO A 514 -18.15 -1.91 13.40
N GLN A 515 -17.03 -2.39 13.96
CA GLN A 515 -15.73 -2.40 13.28
C GLN A 515 -15.27 -1.01 12.81
N CYS A 516 -15.55 0.01 13.63
CA CYS A 516 -15.23 1.40 13.35
C CYS A 516 -14.27 1.97 14.41
N SER A 517 -13.39 2.88 13.98
CA SER A 517 -12.63 3.78 14.86
C SER A 517 -12.69 5.21 14.32
N PRO A 518 -12.74 6.24 15.20
CA PRO A 518 -12.60 7.65 14.82
C PRO A 518 -11.26 8.00 14.17
N ALA A 519 -10.27 7.09 14.23
CA ALA A 519 -8.93 7.25 13.70
C ALA A 519 -8.90 7.75 12.24
N LEU A 520 -8.15 8.84 12.01
CA LEU A 520 -7.79 9.30 10.67
C LEU A 520 -6.45 8.70 10.29
N SER A 521 -6.46 7.63 9.49
CA SER A 521 -5.24 6.89 9.13
C SER A 521 -4.81 7.10 7.68
N ALA A 522 -5.76 7.23 6.75
CA ALA A 522 -5.45 7.36 5.33
C ALA A 522 -4.59 8.60 5.05
N ALA A 523 -3.71 8.50 4.06
CA ALA A 523 -2.83 9.60 3.70
C ALA A 523 -3.63 10.86 3.35
N VAL A 524 -3.08 12.02 3.71
CA VAL A 524 -3.73 13.31 3.46
C VAL A 524 -3.45 13.77 2.04
N THR A 525 -4.41 14.45 1.42
CA THR A 525 -4.21 15.14 0.14
C THR A 525 -4.68 16.58 0.25
N ALA A 526 -3.91 17.51 -0.28
CA ALA A 526 -4.24 18.93 -0.25
C ALA A 526 -4.38 19.52 -1.66
N ILE A 527 -5.26 20.52 -1.79
CA ILE A 527 -5.31 21.48 -2.90
C ILE A 527 -5.31 22.88 -2.25
N PRO A 528 -5.15 23.98 -3.01
CA PRO A 528 -5.28 25.32 -2.45
C PRO A 528 -6.58 25.50 -1.65
N GLY A 529 -6.45 25.80 -0.35
CA GLY A 529 -7.56 26.06 0.57
C GLY A 529 -8.27 24.82 1.13
N VAL A 530 -7.92 23.59 0.73
CA VAL A 530 -8.65 22.38 1.14
C VAL A 530 -7.73 21.21 1.46
N VAL A 531 -8.05 20.52 2.56
CA VAL A 531 -7.39 19.29 3.00
C VAL A 531 -8.39 18.14 3.03
N PHE A 532 -8.12 17.08 2.28
CA PHE A 532 -8.91 15.85 2.26
C PHE A 532 -8.30 14.79 3.17
N SER A 533 -9.13 14.17 4.00
CA SER A 533 -8.71 13.13 4.94
C SER A 533 -9.76 12.03 5.06
N GLY A 534 -9.31 10.78 4.90
CA GLY A 534 -10.11 9.57 5.11
C GLY A 534 -9.72 8.87 6.40
N GLY A 535 -10.64 8.10 6.98
CA GLY A 535 -10.38 7.39 8.24
C GLY A 535 -10.89 5.97 8.26
N VAL A 536 -10.53 5.27 9.34
CA VAL A 536 -10.93 3.88 9.61
C VAL A 536 -12.45 3.75 9.73
N SER A 537 -13.13 4.84 10.05
CA SER A 537 -14.59 4.92 10.05
C SER A 537 -15.24 4.74 8.67
N GLY A 538 -14.50 4.89 7.58
CA GLY A 538 -15.01 4.87 6.21
C GLY A 538 -15.53 6.21 5.71
N PHE A 539 -15.42 7.27 6.51
CA PHE A 539 -15.74 8.63 6.05
C PHE A 539 -14.55 9.28 5.34
N LEU A 540 -14.83 9.92 4.21
CA LEU A 540 -13.92 10.86 3.57
C LEU A 540 -14.44 12.28 3.82
N ARG A 541 -13.57 13.18 4.27
CA ARG A 541 -13.91 14.57 4.60
C ARG A 541 -12.95 15.55 3.95
N ALA A 542 -13.46 16.74 3.66
CA ALA A 542 -12.71 17.88 3.19
C ALA A 542 -12.86 19.04 4.17
N TYR A 543 -11.75 19.63 4.58
CA TYR A 543 -11.70 20.76 5.51
C TYR A 543 -11.04 21.96 4.86
N ALA A 544 -11.48 23.16 5.21
CA ALA A 544 -10.78 24.39 4.88
C ALA A 544 -9.43 24.39 5.59
N SER A 545 -8.36 24.70 4.86
CA SER A 545 -6.99 24.59 5.38
C SER A 545 -6.61 25.71 6.35
N ASP A 546 -7.35 26.81 6.36
CA ASP A 546 -7.12 28.02 7.15
C ASP A 546 -7.76 27.96 8.55
N ASP A 547 -9.03 27.56 8.64
CA ASP A 547 -9.84 27.60 9.87
C ASP A 547 -10.36 26.22 10.32
N ALA A 548 -9.99 25.14 9.62
CA ALA A 548 -10.39 23.76 9.90
C ALA A 548 -11.89 23.48 9.70
N LYS A 549 -12.66 24.37 9.06
CA LYS A 549 -14.10 24.18 8.84
C LYS A 549 -14.36 23.00 7.91
N LEU A 550 -15.31 22.14 8.27
CA LEU A 550 -15.80 21.08 7.39
C LEU A 550 -16.50 21.69 6.15
N LEU A 551 -16.04 21.31 4.97
CA LEU A 551 -16.56 21.77 3.67
C LEU A 551 -17.43 20.72 2.99
N TRP A 552 -17.08 19.45 3.15
CA TRP A 552 -17.76 18.32 2.53
C TRP A 552 -17.44 17.02 3.27
N GLU A 553 -18.40 16.11 3.35
CA GLU A 553 -18.18 14.74 3.81
C GLU A 553 -18.99 13.73 3.02
N ILE A 554 -18.48 12.51 2.97
CA ILE A 554 -19.22 11.35 2.49
C ILE A 554 -18.89 10.12 3.33
N ASP A 555 -19.92 9.33 3.64
CA ASP A 555 -19.79 7.98 4.14
C ASP A 555 -19.54 7.03 2.97
N THR A 556 -18.33 6.50 2.85
CA THR A 556 -18.00 5.59 1.75
C THR A 556 -18.34 4.13 2.06
N ALA A 557 -18.72 3.80 3.30
CA ALA A 557 -19.01 2.44 3.71
C ALA A 557 -20.44 2.03 3.34
N GLY A 558 -20.72 1.96 2.04
CA GLY A 558 -22.00 1.56 1.48
C GLY A 558 -21.86 0.72 0.21
N GLU A 559 -23.00 0.33 -0.36
CA GLU A 559 -23.08 -0.43 -1.61
C GLU A 559 -23.08 0.50 -2.84
N TYR A 560 -22.46 0.04 -3.93
CA TYR A 560 -22.27 0.80 -5.16
C TYR A 560 -22.60 -0.02 -6.40
N THR A 561 -23.36 0.58 -7.31
CA THR A 561 -23.44 0.12 -8.70
C THR A 561 -22.16 0.55 -9.41
N THR A 562 -21.43 -0.41 -9.97
CA THR A 562 -20.14 -0.17 -10.60
C THR A 562 -20.23 -0.22 -12.12
N VAL A 563 -19.35 0.53 -12.78
CA VAL A 563 -19.26 0.61 -14.25
C VAL A 563 -18.86 -0.71 -14.89
N ASN A 564 -18.20 -1.59 -14.13
CA ASN A 564 -17.78 -2.91 -14.57
C ASN A 564 -18.71 -4.05 -14.11
N GLY A 565 -19.89 -3.73 -13.56
CA GLY A 565 -20.89 -4.72 -13.15
C GLY A 565 -20.51 -5.60 -11.96
N VAL A 566 -19.36 -5.34 -11.32
CA VAL A 566 -18.92 -6.03 -10.10
C VAL A 566 -19.63 -5.40 -8.91
N PRO A 567 -20.34 -6.15 -8.05
CA PRO A 567 -20.91 -5.59 -6.82
C PRO A 567 -19.82 -4.87 -6.01
N GLY A 568 -20.00 -3.56 -5.83
CA GLY A 568 -19.06 -2.70 -5.12
C GLY A 568 -19.56 -2.40 -3.73
N HIS A 569 -18.70 -2.49 -2.73
CA HIS A 569 -18.96 -2.02 -1.38
C HIS A 569 -17.72 -1.30 -0.86
N GLY A 570 -17.92 -0.20 -0.15
CA GLY A 570 -16.83 0.51 0.53
C GLY A 570 -16.74 0.15 2.01
N GLY A 571 -15.69 0.66 2.67
CA GLY A 571 -15.39 0.35 4.05
C GLY A 571 -14.37 1.32 4.64
N ALA A 572 -13.52 0.80 5.53
CA ALA A 572 -12.47 1.58 6.19
C ALA A 572 -11.44 2.11 5.18
N MET A 573 -10.83 3.25 5.49
CA MET A 573 -9.69 3.80 4.74
C MET A 573 -8.46 3.87 5.65
N ASP A 574 -7.50 2.99 5.38
CA ASP A 574 -6.26 2.83 6.13
C ASP A 574 -5.12 2.49 5.15
N GLY A 575 -4.66 3.51 4.44
CA GLY A 575 -3.76 3.37 3.30
C GLY A 575 -3.65 4.66 2.50
N PRO A 576 -3.73 4.60 1.16
CA PRO A 576 -3.62 5.79 0.33
C PRO A 576 -4.79 6.76 0.58
N GLY A 577 -4.49 8.05 0.43
CA GLY A 577 -5.48 9.11 0.42
C GLY A 577 -6.20 9.23 -0.93
N PRO A 578 -7.20 10.12 -1.02
CA PRO A 578 -7.76 10.48 -2.32
C PRO A 578 -6.70 11.17 -3.19
N ILE A 579 -6.92 11.22 -4.50
CA ILE A 579 -6.19 12.13 -5.39
C ILE A 579 -7.18 13.09 -6.05
N VAL A 580 -6.71 14.27 -6.44
CA VAL A 580 -7.53 15.27 -7.15
C VAL A 580 -6.86 15.61 -8.47
N VAL A 581 -7.58 15.49 -9.58
CA VAL A 581 -7.08 15.80 -10.93
C VAL A 581 -8.23 16.29 -11.79
N ASP A 582 -8.06 17.43 -12.45
CA ASP A 582 -9.00 17.95 -13.47
C ASP A 582 -10.47 18.01 -13.02
N GLY A 583 -10.71 18.51 -11.80
CA GLY A 583 -12.04 18.64 -11.21
C GLY A 583 -12.63 17.33 -10.67
N MET A 584 -11.87 16.24 -10.76
CA MET A 584 -12.26 14.93 -10.26
C MET A 584 -11.50 14.57 -8.99
N LEU A 585 -12.18 13.91 -8.05
CA LEU A 585 -11.57 13.29 -6.88
C LEU A 585 -11.72 11.77 -6.97
N TYR A 586 -10.63 11.03 -6.77
CA TYR A 586 -10.62 9.56 -6.80
C TYR A 586 -10.15 8.99 -5.48
N VAL A 587 -10.84 7.98 -4.94
CA VAL A 587 -10.49 7.37 -3.65
C VAL A 587 -10.87 5.89 -3.62
N ASN A 588 -9.99 5.07 -3.04
CA ASN A 588 -10.32 3.69 -2.73
C ASN A 588 -10.98 3.59 -1.36
N SER A 589 -11.98 2.71 -1.24
CA SER A 589 -12.70 2.47 0.00
C SER A 589 -12.78 0.97 0.30
N GLY A 590 -12.28 0.58 1.47
CA GLY A 590 -12.24 -0.80 1.92
C GLY A 590 -10.89 -1.24 2.47
N TYR A 591 -10.84 -1.56 3.77
CA TYR A 591 -9.62 -2.05 4.41
C TYR A 591 -9.94 -3.00 5.56
N ALA A 592 -9.98 -4.30 5.25
CA ALA A 592 -10.34 -5.33 6.21
C ALA A 592 -9.26 -5.66 7.26
N GLN A 593 -8.04 -5.15 7.12
CA GLN A 593 -6.98 -5.46 8.10
C GLN A 593 -7.27 -4.78 9.45
N TRP A 594 -6.71 -5.34 10.51
CA TRP A 594 -6.81 -4.80 11.87
C TRP A 594 -8.24 -4.56 12.38
N GLY A 595 -9.21 -5.33 11.84
CA GLY A 595 -10.60 -5.25 12.26
C GLY A 595 -11.41 -4.12 11.62
N GLY A 596 -10.85 -3.41 10.62
CA GLY A 596 -11.57 -2.41 9.82
C GLY A 596 -12.63 -3.02 8.91
N LEU A 597 -13.54 -2.18 8.42
CA LEU A 597 -14.58 -2.60 7.49
C LEU A 597 -13.98 -2.96 6.11
N PRO A 598 -14.28 -4.14 5.56
CA PRO A 598 -13.83 -4.54 4.23
C PRO A 598 -14.46 -3.67 3.16
N GLY A 599 -13.84 -3.66 1.97
CA GLY A 599 -14.40 -3.01 0.79
C GLY A 599 -13.55 -3.29 -0.43
N ASN A 600 -14.12 -3.03 -1.60
CA ASN A 600 -13.56 -3.39 -2.89
C ASN A 600 -13.80 -2.34 -3.97
N VAL A 601 -13.96 -1.07 -3.62
CA VAL A 601 -14.41 -0.06 -4.57
C VAL A 601 -13.42 1.10 -4.73
N LEU A 602 -13.19 1.49 -5.98
CA LEU A 602 -12.65 2.80 -6.35
C LEU A 602 -13.82 3.72 -6.68
N LEU A 603 -13.88 4.87 -6.02
CA LEU A 603 -14.93 5.88 -6.19
C LEU A 603 -14.36 7.11 -6.89
N ALA A 604 -15.10 7.63 -7.86
CA ALA A 604 -14.78 8.89 -8.53
C ALA A 604 -15.89 9.92 -8.31
N PHE A 605 -15.50 11.12 -7.95
CA PHE A 605 -16.38 12.25 -7.64
C PHE A 605 -16.12 13.39 -8.61
N GLU A 606 -17.18 14.09 -8.98
CA GLU A 606 -17.12 15.32 -9.77
C GLU A 606 -17.96 16.42 -9.14
N VAL A 607 -17.73 17.66 -9.59
CA VAL A 607 -18.56 18.81 -9.20
C VAL A 607 -19.92 18.70 -9.87
N GLY A 608 -20.98 18.54 -9.08
CA GLY A 608 -22.36 18.54 -9.58
C GLY A 608 -22.78 19.91 -10.13
N ASN A 609 -23.81 19.91 -10.99
CA ASN A 609 -24.43 21.14 -11.46
C ASN A 609 -24.95 21.99 -10.27
N PRO A 610 -24.89 23.33 -10.35
CA PRO A 610 -25.34 24.24 -9.30
C PRO A 610 -26.79 24.00 -8.84
#